data_AF-A0A0M3JB00-F1
#
_entry.id   AF-A0A0M3JB00-F1
#
_cell.length_a   1.000
_cell.length_b   1.000
_cell.length_c   1.000
_cell.angle_alpha   90.00
_cell.angle_beta   90.00
_cell.angle_gamma   90.00
#
_symmetry.space_group_name_H-M   'P 1'
#
loop_
_entity.id
_entity.type
_entity.pdbx_description
1 polymer ?
#
loop_
_entity_poly.entity_id
_entity_poly.type
_entity_poly.pdbx_seq_one_letter_code
_entity_poly.pdbx_strand_id
1 'polypeptide(L)'
;LFTPTSLDFTKFIHNLLAVIAKVISLQIRDKTTHSLMSATLASHAIDVPTHWRIDRQISIDIGRLAKQFLSDVSNGSISEQWTQSVRIELANQVMNLARLNAAESNSCDRIAMIATTSATQTSSESNTLSSSRLQILKSGKFWLSVAALSLIKEAKWLELSSMWTSLQANKDREPEPLCDNHDDDRTLAQIYCEVCQCSLCRECFTVLHLNKRNR
;
A
#
# COMPACT_ATOMS: atom_id res chain seq x y z
N LEU A 1 30.71 -26.54 0.39
CA LEU A 1 30.25 -25.13 0.48
C LEU A 1 28.91 -25.03 -0.23
N PHE A 2 27.87 -24.57 0.45
CA PHE A 2 26.54 -24.40 -0.14
C PHE A 2 26.66 -23.34 -1.25
N THR A 3 26.48 -23.73 -2.52
CA THR A 3 26.53 -22.85 -3.69
C THR A 3 25.13 -22.74 -4.28
N PRO A 4 24.29 -21.81 -3.78
CA PRO A 4 22.91 -21.71 -4.18
C PRO A 4 22.79 -20.88 -5.46
N THR A 5 23.05 -21.48 -6.61
CA THR A 5 22.74 -20.86 -7.91
C THR A 5 21.23 -20.86 -8.22
N SER A 6 20.39 -21.46 -7.37
CA SER A 6 18.94 -21.60 -7.57
C SER A 6 18.07 -21.08 -6.41
N LEU A 7 18.65 -20.38 -5.42
CA LEU A 7 17.85 -19.89 -4.30
C LEU A 7 17.04 -18.66 -4.70
N ASP A 8 15.72 -18.79 -4.65
CA ASP A 8 14.77 -17.69 -4.79
C ASP A 8 14.79 -16.84 -3.50
N PHE A 9 15.62 -15.80 -3.52
CA PHE A 9 15.80 -14.88 -2.39
C PHE A 9 14.49 -14.27 -1.92
N THR A 10 13.64 -13.83 -2.85
CA THR A 10 12.35 -13.22 -2.55
C THR A 10 11.47 -14.18 -1.76
N LYS A 11 11.28 -15.42 -2.24
CA LYS A 11 10.48 -16.42 -1.52
C LYS A 11 11.09 -16.78 -0.16
N PHE A 12 12.42 -16.92 -0.09
CA PHE A 12 13.11 -17.21 1.16
C PHE A 12 12.87 -16.12 2.21
N ILE A 13 13.05 -14.86 1.82
CA ILE A 13 12.85 -13.70 2.70
C ILE A 13 11.38 -13.57 3.10
N HIS A 14 10.43 -13.77 2.19
CA HIS A 14 8.98 -13.74 2.49
C HIS A 14 8.59 -14.79 3.53
N ASN A 15 9.13 -16.01 3.42
CA ASN A 15 8.85 -17.06 4.40
C ASN A 15 9.40 -16.71 5.79
N LEU A 16 10.58 -16.10 5.88
CA LEU A 16 11.10 -15.61 7.16
C LEU A 16 10.29 -14.43 7.71
N LEU A 17 9.85 -13.51 6.86
CA LEU A 17 8.95 -12.43 7.26
C LEU A 17 7.60 -12.96 7.73
N ALA A 18 7.08 -14.03 7.13
CA ALA A 18 5.86 -14.69 7.60
C ALA A 18 6.05 -15.31 9.00
N VAL A 19 7.20 -15.91 9.29
CA VAL A 19 7.54 -16.41 10.62
C VAL A 19 7.54 -15.27 11.65
N ILE A 20 8.12 -14.12 11.30
CA ILE A 20 8.12 -12.92 12.15
C ILE A 20 6.70 -12.38 12.32
N ALA A 21 5.92 -12.26 11.24
CA ALA A 21 4.55 -11.76 11.26
C ALA A 21 3.63 -12.62 12.15
N LYS A 22 3.84 -13.94 12.20
CA LYS A 22 3.05 -14.86 13.05
C LYS A 22 3.18 -14.60 14.54
N VAL A 23 4.25 -13.95 14.99
CA VAL A 23 4.46 -13.60 16.41
C VAL A 23 4.15 -12.14 16.72
N ILE A 24 3.73 -11.35 15.72
CA ILE A 24 3.30 -9.96 15.91
C ILE A 24 1.82 -9.93 16.28
N SER A 25 1.51 -9.17 17.34
CA SER A 25 0.14 -8.82 17.74
C SER A 25 -0.02 -7.32 17.69
N LEU A 26 -1.05 -6.87 16.96
CA LEU A 26 -1.44 -5.47 16.87
C LEU A 26 -2.58 -5.21 17.86
N GLN A 27 -2.51 -4.07 18.54
CA GLN A 27 -3.59 -3.57 19.40
C GLN A 27 -4.26 -2.41 18.69
N ILE A 28 -5.52 -2.60 18.31
CA ILE A 28 -6.32 -1.64 17.55
C ILE A 28 -7.33 -1.05 18.52
N ARG A 29 -7.22 0.25 18.75
CA ARG A 29 -8.15 0.99 19.59
C ARG A 29 -9.18 1.69 18.72
N ASP A 30 -10.44 1.40 18.95
CA ASP A 30 -11.52 2.21 18.43
C ASP A 30 -11.66 3.46 19.29
N LYS A 31 -11.56 4.64 18.67
CA LYS A 31 -11.65 5.91 19.36
C LYS A 31 -13.11 6.31 19.67
N THR A 32 -14.09 5.81 18.92
CA THR A 32 -15.50 6.16 19.15
C THR A 32 -16.08 5.30 20.26
N THR A 33 -15.84 3.99 20.22
CA THR A 33 -16.34 3.04 21.22
C THR A 33 -15.40 2.86 22.42
N HIS A 34 -14.20 3.46 22.38
CA HIS A 34 -13.11 3.23 23.33
C HIS A 34 -12.71 1.76 23.50
N SER A 35 -13.14 0.88 22.60
CA SER A 35 -12.85 -0.55 22.64
C SER A 35 -11.44 -0.86 22.16
N LEU A 36 -10.89 -1.99 22.61
CA LEU A 36 -9.59 -2.48 22.20
C LEU A 36 -9.74 -3.87 21.58
N MET A 37 -9.17 -4.05 20.39
CA MET A 37 -9.16 -5.31 19.66
C MET A 37 -7.71 -5.73 19.39
N SER A 38 -7.43 -7.03 19.55
CA SER A 38 -6.15 -7.59 19.15
C SER A 38 -6.26 -8.24 17.77
N ALA A 39 -5.31 -7.95 16.89
CA ALA A 39 -5.20 -8.57 15.59
C ALA A 39 -3.86 -9.29 15.42
N THR A 40 -3.89 -10.45 14.78
CA THR A 40 -2.72 -11.24 14.41
C THR A 40 -2.88 -11.75 12.98
N LEU A 41 -1.77 -12.12 12.32
CA LEU A 41 -1.81 -12.75 11.00
C LEU A 41 -2.78 -13.93 10.97
N ALA A 42 -2.71 -14.80 11.98
CA ALA A 42 -3.53 -16.02 12.04
C ALA A 42 -5.03 -15.77 12.23
N SER A 43 -5.41 -14.64 12.82
CA SER A 43 -6.82 -14.33 13.10
C SER A 43 -7.50 -13.51 12.02
N HIS A 44 -6.75 -12.71 11.24
CA HIS A 44 -7.34 -11.73 10.32
C HIS A 44 -7.02 -11.96 8.85
N ALA A 45 -5.86 -12.54 8.51
CA ALA A 45 -5.43 -12.63 7.11
C ALA A 45 -6.17 -13.74 6.35
N ILE A 46 -6.57 -13.47 5.10
CA ILE A 46 -7.35 -14.40 4.26
C ILE A 46 -6.71 -14.71 2.90
N ASP A 47 -5.85 -13.82 2.39
CA ASP A 47 -5.20 -13.93 1.06
C ASP A 47 -3.75 -14.47 1.18
N VAL A 48 -3.46 -15.23 2.24
CA VAL A 48 -2.14 -15.78 2.49
C VAL A 48 -1.91 -17.11 1.77
N PRO A 49 -0.67 -17.41 1.33
CA PRO A 49 -0.35 -18.72 0.78
C PRO A 49 -0.56 -19.86 1.79
N THR A 50 -1.09 -20.99 1.33
CA THR A 50 -1.36 -22.18 2.17
C THR A 50 -0.12 -22.73 2.86
N HIS A 51 1.06 -22.58 2.24
CA HIS A 51 2.33 -23.06 2.78
C HIS A 51 2.83 -22.28 4.00
N TRP A 52 2.26 -21.11 4.32
CA TRP A 52 2.61 -20.37 5.55
C TRP A 52 2.08 -21.02 6.81
N ARG A 53 1.11 -21.94 6.68
CA ARG A 53 0.54 -22.69 7.79
C ARG A 53 0.13 -21.76 8.94
N ILE A 54 -0.68 -20.75 8.64
CA ILE A 54 -1.13 -19.76 9.64
C ILE A 54 -1.95 -20.40 10.77
N ASP A 55 -2.48 -21.61 10.54
CA ASP A 55 -3.10 -22.50 11.53
C ASP A 55 -2.15 -22.93 12.65
N ARG A 56 -0.83 -22.94 12.39
CA ARG A 56 0.17 -23.40 13.34
C ARG A 56 0.81 -22.23 14.07
N GLN A 57 0.75 -22.27 15.40
CA GLN A 57 1.44 -21.30 16.24
C GLN A 57 2.96 -21.46 16.13
N ILE A 58 3.67 -20.34 16.28
CA ILE A 58 5.13 -20.27 16.35
C ILE A 58 5.47 -19.59 17.68
N SER A 59 6.50 -20.07 18.37
CA SER A 59 6.95 -19.42 19.61
C SER A 59 7.58 -18.06 19.30
N ILE A 60 7.45 -17.14 20.26
CA ILE A 60 8.06 -15.80 20.15
C ILE A 60 9.57 -15.90 19.91
N ASP A 61 10.24 -16.88 20.51
CA ASP A 61 11.68 -17.08 20.36
C ASP A 61 12.08 -17.46 18.93
N ILE A 62 11.31 -18.30 18.24
CA ILE A 62 11.55 -18.60 16.83
C ILE A 62 11.38 -17.34 15.97
N GLY A 63 10.35 -16.54 16.26
CA GLY A 63 10.17 -15.25 15.58
C GLY A 63 11.33 -14.28 15.83
N ARG A 64 11.86 -14.21 17.06
CA ARG A 64 13.05 -13.42 17.39
C ARG A 64 14.29 -13.91 16.66
N LEU A 65 14.51 -15.22 16.57
CA LEU A 65 15.64 -15.79 15.83
C LEU A 65 15.56 -15.48 14.34
N ALA A 66 14.37 -15.59 13.73
CA ALA A 66 14.16 -15.21 12.33
C ALA A 66 14.44 -13.71 12.10
N LYS A 67 13.98 -12.86 13.02
CA LYS A 67 14.25 -11.42 13.00
C LYS A 67 15.75 -11.13 13.14
N GLN A 68 16.42 -11.77 14.10
CA GLN A 68 17.86 -11.60 14.33
C GLN A 68 18.66 -12.01 13.10
N PHE A 69 18.34 -13.16 12.51
CA PHE A 69 18.97 -13.62 11.28
C PHE A 69 18.85 -12.58 10.16
N LEU A 70 17.64 -12.11 9.83
CA LEU A 70 17.45 -11.10 8.78
C LEU A 70 18.16 -9.78 9.12
N SER A 71 18.19 -9.38 10.38
CA SER A 71 18.96 -8.22 10.83
C SER A 71 20.45 -8.41 10.54
N ASP A 72 21.05 -9.53 10.90
CA ASP A 72 22.48 -9.79 10.71
C ASP A 72 22.84 -9.86 9.23
N VAL A 73 22.03 -10.54 8.42
CA VAL A 73 22.20 -10.56 6.96
C VAL A 73 22.15 -9.14 6.40
N SER A 74 21.19 -8.31 6.82
CA SER A 74 21.07 -6.92 6.35
C SER A 74 22.23 -6.01 6.80
N ASN A 75 23.07 -6.44 7.76
CA ASN A 75 24.24 -5.70 8.23
C ASN A 75 25.56 -6.20 7.61
N GLY A 76 25.52 -7.14 6.64
CA GLY A 76 26.74 -7.63 5.99
C GLY A 76 27.33 -8.92 6.57
N SER A 77 26.66 -9.60 7.49
CA SER A 77 27.24 -10.77 8.20
C SER A 77 27.44 -12.03 7.35
N ILE A 78 26.84 -12.11 6.15
CA ILE A 78 26.94 -13.30 5.26
C ILE A 78 27.68 -12.96 3.96
N SER A 79 27.08 -12.11 3.12
CA SER A 79 27.70 -11.62 1.89
C SER A 79 27.00 -10.35 1.40
N GLU A 80 27.66 -9.59 0.52
CA GLU A 80 27.08 -8.37 -0.04
C GLU A 80 25.82 -8.65 -0.87
N GLN A 81 25.81 -9.73 -1.66
CA GLN A 81 24.65 -10.14 -2.44
C GLN A 81 23.43 -10.44 -1.55
N TRP A 82 23.65 -11.17 -0.45
CA TRP A 82 22.60 -11.46 0.53
C TRP A 82 22.10 -10.19 1.23
N THR A 83 23.04 -9.32 1.62
CA THR A 83 22.73 -8.03 2.25
C THR A 83 21.83 -7.18 1.36
N GLN A 84 22.22 -7.02 0.11
CA GLN A 84 21.48 -6.23 -0.87
C GLN A 84 20.10 -6.83 -1.14
N SER A 85 20.03 -8.16 -1.31
CA SER A 85 18.76 -8.85 -1.57
C SER A 85 17.77 -8.69 -0.41
N VAL A 86 18.24 -8.83 0.84
CA VAL A 86 17.41 -8.62 2.04
C VAL A 86 16.93 -7.17 2.12
N ARG A 87 17.83 -6.18 1.95
CA ARG A 87 17.45 -4.77 2.03
C ARG A 87 16.43 -4.37 0.95
N ILE A 88 16.62 -4.83 -0.29
CA ILE A 88 15.67 -4.61 -1.39
C ILE A 88 14.30 -5.19 -1.04
N GLU A 89 14.24 -6.43 -0.56
CA GLU A 89 12.97 -7.07 -0.26
C GLU A 89 12.26 -6.43 0.93
N LEU A 90 12.99 -6.05 1.98
CA LEU A 90 12.42 -5.28 3.10
C LEU A 90 11.83 -3.95 2.64
N ALA A 91 12.56 -3.22 1.79
CA ALA A 91 12.08 -1.97 1.21
C ALA A 91 10.80 -2.20 0.38
N ASN A 92 10.80 -3.21 -0.49
CA ASN A 92 9.62 -3.56 -1.29
C ASN A 92 8.39 -3.90 -0.44
N GLN A 93 8.58 -4.63 0.67
CA GLN A 93 7.48 -4.93 1.58
C GLN A 93 6.97 -3.69 2.31
N VAL A 94 7.83 -2.77 2.75
CA VAL A 94 7.36 -1.50 3.33
C VAL A 94 6.65 -0.64 2.29
N MET A 95 7.15 -0.60 1.06
CA MET A 95 6.49 0.06 -0.06
C MET A 95 5.10 -0.54 -0.35
N ASN A 96 4.92 -1.86 -0.25
CA ASN A 96 3.59 -2.49 -0.38
C ASN A 96 2.55 -1.90 0.58
N LEU A 97 2.94 -1.51 1.80
CA LEU A 97 2.05 -0.86 2.75
C LEU A 97 1.54 0.48 2.23
N ALA A 98 2.41 1.29 1.63
CA ALA A 98 2.03 2.56 1.03
C ALA A 98 0.99 2.37 -0.09
N ARG A 99 1.12 1.31 -0.89
CA ARG A 99 0.12 0.97 -1.92
C ARG A 99 -1.22 0.55 -1.33
N LEU A 100 -1.21 -0.31 -0.32
CA LEU A 100 -2.43 -0.76 0.34
C LEU A 100 -3.20 0.43 0.94
N ASN A 101 -2.48 1.35 1.57
CA ASN A 101 -3.06 2.57 2.11
C ASN A 101 -3.64 3.48 1.01
N ALA A 102 -2.91 3.70 -0.09
CA ALA A 102 -3.41 4.51 -1.21
C ALA A 102 -4.65 3.88 -1.89
N ALA A 103 -4.68 2.55 -2.02
CA ALA A 103 -5.82 1.83 -2.57
C ALA A 103 -7.05 1.91 -1.66
N GLU A 104 -6.87 1.84 -0.33
CA GLU A 104 -7.97 2.04 0.62
C GLU A 104 -8.50 3.47 0.61
N SER A 105 -7.63 4.49 0.53
CA SER A 105 -8.07 5.89 0.38
C SER A 105 -8.98 6.08 -0.84
N ASN A 106 -8.54 5.58 -2.01
CA ASN A 106 -9.34 5.66 -3.23
C ASN A 106 -10.65 4.86 -3.14
N SER A 107 -10.67 3.74 -2.42
CA SER A 107 -11.88 2.93 -2.20
C SER A 107 -12.87 3.63 -1.26
N CYS A 108 -12.36 4.26 -0.19
CA CYS A 108 -13.15 5.06 0.74
C CYS A 108 -13.81 6.25 0.04
N ASP A 109 -13.09 6.93 -0.86
CA ASP A 109 -13.63 8.03 -1.67
C ASP A 109 -14.75 7.56 -2.59
N ARG A 110 -14.64 6.36 -3.17
CA ARG A 110 -15.72 5.76 -3.98
C ARG A 110 -16.94 5.36 -3.14
N ILE A 111 -16.74 4.79 -1.95
CA ILE A 111 -17.86 4.43 -1.06
C ILE A 111 -18.57 5.69 -0.54
N ALA A 112 -17.83 6.75 -0.19
CA ALA A 112 -18.41 8.03 0.21
C ALA A 112 -19.27 8.65 -0.90
N MET A 113 -18.86 8.50 -2.17
CA MET A 113 -19.60 8.96 -3.34
C MET A 113 -20.89 8.16 -3.60
N ILE A 114 -20.88 6.85 -3.36
CA ILE A 114 -22.08 5.98 -3.47
C ILE A 114 -23.05 6.27 -2.31
N ALA A 115 -22.54 6.52 -1.11
CA ALA A 115 -23.37 6.88 0.05
C ALA A 115 -24.08 8.22 -0.14
N THR A 116 -23.43 9.22 -0.76
CA THR A 116 -24.05 10.53 -1.05
C THR A 116 -25.12 10.48 -2.15
N THR A 117 -25.09 9.48 -3.04
CA THR A 117 -26.13 9.28 -4.06
C THR A 117 -27.31 8.43 -3.58
N SER A 118 -27.21 7.82 -2.40
CA SER A 118 -28.18 6.87 -1.86
C SER A 118 -28.80 7.35 -0.53
N ALA A 119 -29.12 8.64 -0.42
CA ALA A 119 -29.75 9.18 0.78
C ALA A 119 -31.25 8.82 0.84
N THR A 120 -31.54 7.59 1.29
CA THR A 120 -32.83 7.26 1.92
C THR A 120 -32.58 6.27 3.06
N GLN A 121 -32.53 6.81 4.27
CA GLN A 121 -32.76 6.16 5.58
C GLN A 121 -31.87 4.96 5.96
N THR A 122 -30.94 5.17 6.91
CA THR A 122 -31.02 4.68 8.31
C THR A 122 -29.68 4.85 9.04
N SER A 123 -29.77 5.34 10.26
CA SER A 123 -28.70 5.73 11.20
C SER A 123 -27.76 4.59 11.64
N SER A 124 -26.86 4.15 10.77
CA SER A 124 -25.81 3.15 11.09
C SER A 124 -24.45 3.46 10.44
N GLU A 125 -24.15 4.72 10.19
CA GLU A 125 -22.95 5.19 9.46
C GLU A 125 -21.61 4.95 10.17
N SER A 126 -21.62 4.69 11.49
CA SER A 126 -20.40 4.49 12.29
C SER A 126 -19.75 3.10 12.11
N ASN A 127 -20.52 2.06 11.80
CA ASN A 127 -20.02 0.67 11.82
C ASN A 127 -19.48 0.19 10.47
N THR A 128 -19.90 0.81 9.37
CA THR A 128 -19.45 0.44 8.01
C THR A 128 -18.06 1.00 7.70
N LEU A 129 -17.76 2.22 8.14
CA LEU A 129 -16.46 2.86 7.93
C LEU A 129 -15.34 2.20 8.76
N SER A 130 -15.63 1.73 9.97
CA SER A 130 -14.66 0.97 10.77
C SER A 130 -14.38 -0.40 10.15
N SER A 131 -15.41 -1.09 9.66
CA SER A 131 -15.27 -2.37 8.93
C SER A 131 -14.45 -2.23 7.64
N SER A 132 -14.55 -1.09 6.95
CA SER A 132 -13.74 -0.82 5.75
C SER A 132 -12.26 -0.60 6.06
N ARG A 133 -11.91 0.09 7.16
CA ARG A 133 -10.50 0.31 7.55
C ARG A 133 -9.82 -0.93 8.11
N LEU A 134 -10.60 -1.91 8.56
CA LEU A 134 -10.08 -3.21 9.01
C LEU A 134 -9.83 -4.18 7.86
N GLN A 135 -10.18 -3.83 6.60
CA GLN A 135 -9.93 -4.70 5.44
C GLN A 135 -8.42 -4.90 5.21
N ILE A 136 -7.58 -3.91 5.49
CA ILE A 136 -6.13 -4.04 5.37
C ILE A 136 -5.57 -5.23 6.18
N LEU A 137 -6.18 -5.56 7.33
CA LEU A 137 -5.77 -6.69 8.19
C LEU A 137 -5.98 -8.04 7.52
N LYS A 138 -6.85 -8.11 6.51
CA LYS A 138 -7.10 -9.31 5.72
C LYS A 138 -5.98 -9.61 4.74
N SER A 139 -5.10 -8.65 4.46
CA SER A 139 -4.01 -8.82 3.50
C SER A 139 -2.74 -9.38 4.14
N GLY A 140 -2.24 -10.50 3.63
CA GLY A 140 -0.95 -11.06 3.96
C GLY A 140 0.20 -10.12 3.61
N LYS A 141 0.04 -9.30 2.55
CA LYS A 141 1.02 -8.26 2.21
C LYS A 141 1.15 -7.24 3.33
N PHE A 142 0.05 -6.82 3.95
CA PHE A 142 0.10 -5.91 5.11
C PHE A 142 0.93 -6.51 6.25
N TRP A 143 0.71 -7.78 6.58
CA TRP A 143 1.46 -8.44 7.65
C TRP A 143 2.95 -8.62 7.34
N LEU A 144 3.31 -8.91 6.08
CA LEU A 144 4.71 -8.90 5.65
C LEU A 144 5.32 -7.50 5.75
N SER A 145 4.57 -6.46 5.38
CA SER A 145 5.01 -5.07 5.52
C SER A 145 5.28 -4.71 6.98
N VAL A 146 4.40 -5.10 7.90
CA VAL A 146 4.58 -4.86 9.34
C VAL A 146 5.81 -5.61 9.87
N ALA A 147 6.02 -6.86 9.47
CA ALA A 147 7.23 -7.60 9.82
C ALA A 147 8.51 -6.93 9.26
N ALA A 148 8.48 -6.48 8.01
CA ALA A 148 9.58 -5.79 7.36
C ALA A 148 9.88 -4.43 8.01
N LEU A 149 8.85 -3.67 8.40
CA LEU A 149 9.00 -2.40 9.11
C LEU A 149 9.73 -2.57 10.45
N SER A 150 9.58 -3.73 11.10
CA SER A 150 10.31 -4.04 12.34
C SER A 150 11.81 -4.30 12.15
N LEU A 151 12.27 -4.40 10.89
CA LEU A 151 13.65 -4.69 10.48
C LEU A 151 14.35 -3.51 9.77
N ILE A 152 13.61 -2.60 9.15
CA ILE A 152 14.21 -1.42 8.49
C ILE A 152 14.87 -0.52 9.54
N LYS A 153 16.15 -0.24 9.34
CA LYS A 153 16.96 0.61 10.23
C LYS A 153 17.12 2.04 9.70
N GLU A 154 17.15 2.20 8.37
CA GLU A 154 17.47 3.47 7.73
C GLU A 154 16.49 3.73 6.58
N ALA A 155 15.94 4.95 6.52
CA ALA A 155 15.01 5.35 5.45
C ALA A 155 15.62 5.23 4.05
N LYS A 156 16.94 5.39 3.93
CA LYS A 156 17.68 5.25 2.66
C LYS A 156 17.52 3.86 2.01
N TRP A 157 17.14 2.83 2.78
CA TRP A 157 16.88 1.50 2.20
C TRP A 157 15.67 1.53 1.27
N LEU A 158 14.73 2.46 1.46
CA LEU A 158 13.57 2.61 0.58
C LEU A 158 13.98 2.97 -0.85
N GLU A 159 15.10 3.67 -1.03
CA GLU A 159 15.66 4.02 -2.35
C GLU A 159 16.05 2.80 -3.19
N LEU A 160 16.21 1.63 -2.56
CA LEU A 160 16.45 0.36 -3.22
C LEU A 160 15.20 -0.22 -3.88
N SER A 161 14.01 0.27 -3.53
CA SER A 161 12.75 -0.15 -4.15
C SER A 161 12.50 0.64 -5.43
N SER A 162 12.29 -0.06 -6.54
CA SER A 162 11.90 0.57 -7.81
C SER A 162 10.63 1.40 -7.70
N MET A 163 9.74 1.03 -6.77
CA MET A 163 8.51 1.77 -6.54
C MET A 163 8.74 3.10 -5.84
N TRP A 164 9.69 3.16 -4.90
CA TRP A 164 10.10 4.43 -4.30
C TRP A 164 10.68 5.36 -5.36
N THR A 165 11.58 4.85 -6.20
CA THR A 165 12.16 5.62 -7.32
C THR A 165 11.06 6.15 -8.24
N SER A 166 10.05 5.33 -8.56
CA SER A 166 8.92 5.73 -9.41
C SER A 166 8.04 6.81 -8.77
N LEU A 167 7.79 6.71 -7.45
CA LEU A 167 7.03 7.72 -6.71
C LEU A 167 7.77 9.06 -6.65
N GLN A 168 9.09 9.03 -6.43
CA GLN A 168 9.91 10.24 -6.42
C GLN A 168 9.98 10.88 -7.81
N ALA A 169 10.16 10.08 -8.87
CA ALA A 169 10.14 10.58 -10.24
C ALA A 169 8.79 11.22 -10.63
N ASN A 170 7.68 10.76 -10.06
CA ASN A 170 6.36 11.38 -10.27
C ASN A 170 6.14 12.62 -9.39
N LYS A 171 6.78 12.73 -8.22
CA LYS A 171 6.71 13.91 -7.36
C LYS A 171 7.36 15.13 -8.01
N ASP A 172 8.40 14.89 -8.80
CA ASP A 172 9.11 15.93 -9.56
C ASP A 172 8.43 16.27 -10.90
N ARG A 173 7.31 15.64 -11.25
CA ARG A 173 6.49 16.03 -12.40
C ARG A 173 5.55 17.16 -12.00
N GLU A 174 5.52 18.23 -12.78
CA GLU A 174 4.50 19.27 -12.68
C GLU A 174 3.10 18.61 -12.68
N PRO A 175 2.19 19.02 -11.77
CA PRO A 175 0.84 18.48 -11.73
C PRO A 175 0.17 18.62 -13.10
N GLU A 176 -0.51 17.57 -13.57
CA GLU A 176 -1.25 17.63 -14.83
C GLU A 176 -2.26 18.78 -14.77
N PRO A 177 -2.29 19.67 -15.79
CA PRO A 177 -3.14 20.85 -15.77
C PRO A 177 -4.61 20.43 -15.69
N LEU A 178 -5.39 21.12 -14.85
CA LEU A 178 -6.84 20.93 -14.75
C LEU A 178 -7.57 21.68 -15.87
N CYS A 179 -8.81 21.27 -16.14
CA CYS A 179 -9.69 21.91 -17.09
C CYS A 179 -10.22 23.21 -16.52
N ASP A 180 -9.87 24.34 -17.13
CA ASP A 180 -10.23 25.69 -16.68
C ASP A 180 -11.74 25.99 -16.73
N ASN A 181 -12.53 25.17 -17.44
CA ASN A 181 -13.97 25.33 -17.56
C ASN A 181 -14.78 24.54 -16.52
N HIS A 182 -14.12 23.65 -15.75
CA HIS A 182 -14.76 22.91 -14.67
C HIS A 182 -14.36 23.50 -13.31
N ASP A 183 -15.35 23.89 -12.50
CA ASP A 183 -15.15 24.31 -11.10
C ASP A 183 -15.11 23.09 -10.13
N ASP A 184 -14.74 21.91 -10.62
CA ASP A 184 -14.76 20.66 -9.84
C ASP A 184 -13.39 20.24 -9.27
N ASP A 185 -12.35 21.04 -9.53
CA ASP A 185 -10.95 20.85 -9.11
C ASP A 185 -10.37 19.45 -9.41
N ARG A 186 -10.96 18.70 -10.35
CA ARG A 186 -10.63 17.28 -10.59
C ARG A 186 -10.53 16.93 -12.05
N THR A 187 -11.26 17.62 -12.92
CA THR A 187 -11.27 17.32 -14.35
C THR A 187 -9.95 17.75 -14.97
N LEU A 188 -9.18 16.79 -15.50
CA LEU A 188 -7.88 17.06 -16.13
C LEU A 188 -8.07 17.67 -17.52
N ALA A 189 -7.24 18.65 -17.86
CA ALA A 189 -7.14 19.17 -19.21
C ALA A 189 -6.40 18.18 -20.12
N GLN A 190 -6.89 18.05 -21.35
CA GLN A 190 -6.29 17.20 -22.37
C GLN A 190 -5.87 18.00 -23.60
N ILE A 191 -6.35 19.24 -23.73
CA ILE A 191 -6.15 20.11 -24.89
C ILE A 191 -5.86 21.51 -24.37
N TYR A 192 -4.79 22.13 -24.84
CA TYR A 192 -4.58 23.57 -24.70
C TYR A 192 -5.14 24.28 -25.93
N CYS A 193 -6.07 25.21 -25.74
CA CYS A 193 -6.58 26.03 -26.83
C CYS A 193 -5.77 27.32 -26.94
N GLU A 194 -4.94 27.45 -27.97
CA GLU A 194 -4.15 28.66 -28.21
C GLU A 194 -5.00 29.90 -28.52
N VAL A 195 -6.24 29.73 -28.99
CA VAL A 195 -7.13 30.86 -29.28
C VAL A 195 -7.74 31.43 -27.99
N CYS A 196 -8.15 30.56 -27.08
CA CYS A 196 -8.76 30.94 -25.82
C CYS A 196 -7.73 31.09 -24.68
N GLN A 197 -6.49 30.66 -24.89
CA GLN A 197 -5.41 30.60 -23.90
C GLN A 197 -5.84 29.90 -22.61
N CYS A 198 -6.52 28.75 -22.77
CA CYS A 198 -7.01 27.94 -21.66
C CYS A 198 -6.80 26.44 -21.90
N SER A 199 -6.65 25.70 -20.81
CA SER A 199 -6.51 24.25 -20.77
C SER A 199 -7.89 23.63 -20.56
N LEU A 200 -8.33 22.77 -21.47
CA LEU A 200 -9.69 22.22 -21.48
C LEU A 200 -9.66 20.68 -21.58
N CYS A 201 -10.67 20.03 -20.98
CA CYS A 201 -10.98 18.64 -21.28
C CYS A 201 -11.59 18.53 -22.70
N ARG A 202 -11.60 17.33 -23.28
CA ARG A 202 -12.13 17.10 -24.65
C ARG A 202 -13.58 17.54 -24.82
N GLU A 203 -14.39 17.33 -23.78
CA GLU A 203 -15.81 17.67 -23.78
C GLU A 203 -16.01 19.19 -23.79
N CYS A 204 -15.36 19.91 -22.86
CA CYS A 204 -15.40 21.37 -22.82
C CYS A 204 -14.83 22.00 -24.09
N PHE A 205 -13.73 21.47 -24.62
CA PHE A 205 -13.19 21.94 -25.89
C PHE A 205 -14.21 21.82 -27.02
N THR A 206 -14.90 20.69 -27.13
CA THR A 206 -15.91 20.45 -28.17
C THR A 206 -17.12 21.36 -28.00
N VAL A 207 -17.63 21.53 -26.77
CA VAL A 207 -18.78 22.38 -26.45
C VAL A 207 -18.49 23.86 -26.69
N LEU A 208 -17.32 24.35 -26.25
CA LEU A 208 -16.94 25.76 -26.39
C LEU A 208 -16.57 26.12 -27.83
N HIS A 209 -16.04 25.16 -28.60
CA HIS A 209 -15.63 25.35 -30.00
C HIS A 209 -16.60 24.72 -31.00
N LEU A 210 -17.85 24.50 -30.59
CA LEU A 210 -18.86 23.89 -31.44
C LEU A 210 -19.06 24.73 -32.71
N ASN A 211 -18.90 24.07 -33.86
CA ASN A 211 -18.79 24.73 -35.16
C ASN A 211 -20.09 25.48 -35.51
N LYS A 212 -20.00 26.74 -35.96
CA LYS A 212 -21.12 27.66 -36.24
C LYS A 212 -22.15 27.18 -37.28
N ARG A 213 -21.97 25.98 -37.86
CA ARG A 213 -22.85 25.43 -38.90
C ARG A 213 -24.15 24.80 -38.33
N ASN A 214 -24.25 24.66 -37.01
CA ASN A 214 -25.42 24.11 -36.31
C ASN A 214 -26.08 25.11 -35.33
N ARG A 215 -25.96 26.42 -35.57
CA ARG A 215 -26.62 27.47 -34.78
C ARG A 215 -27.52 28.34 -35.64
#